data_AF-A0A9X5CH77-F1
#
_entry.id   AF-A0A9X5CH77-F1
#
_cell.length_a   1.000
_cell.length_b   1.000
_cell.length_c   1.000
_cell.angle_alpha   90.00
_cell.angle_beta   90.00
_cell.angle_gamma   90.00
#
_symmetry.space_group_name_H-M   'P 1'
#
loop_
_entity.id
_entity.type
_entity.pdbx_description
1 polymer ?
#
loop_
_entity_poly.entity_id
_entity_poly.type
_entity_poly.pdbx_seq_one_letter_code
_entity_poly.pdbx_strand_id
1 'polypeptide(L)'
;MTDDVAAARAAAEEKSAFAHPPVDPDTTAAYGDDPDHVIDFWTPRGGSGPAPVVVVLHGGAWRAPYDRRHVSPFAAFLAHRGFAVASVEYRRGATQADGGDPVAGRWPDTFDDVAAAVDALPALIREHLP
;
A
#
# COMPACT_ATOMS: atom_id res chain seq x y z
N MET A 1 20.67 24.30 8.28
CA MET A 1 19.21 24.15 8.41
C MET A 1 18.97 23.85 9.88
N THR A 2 18.15 24.62 10.59
CA THR A 2 17.87 24.37 12.02
C THR A 2 16.89 23.20 12.17
N ASP A 3 16.99 22.46 13.27
CA ASP A 3 16.15 21.28 13.53
C ASP A 3 14.65 21.61 13.46
N ASP A 4 14.26 22.82 13.90
CA ASP A 4 12.88 23.29 13.82
C ASP A 4 12.33 23.40 12.39
N VAL A 5 13.17 23.82 11.43
CA VAL A 5 12.77 23.91 10.02
C VAL A 5 12.61 22.52 9.41
N ALA A 6 13.46 21.57 9.80
CA ALA A 6 13.34 20.19 9.37
C ALA A 6 12.07 19.52 9.95
N ALA A 7 11.81 19.72 11.24
CA ALA A 7 10.61 19.20 11.91
C ALA A 7 9.32 19.78 11.29
N ALA A 8 9.27 21.09 11.04
CA ALA A 8 8.12 21.72 10.40
C ALA A 8 7.88 21.19 8.98
N ARG A 9 8.94 20.93 8.20
CA ARG A 9 8.83 20.34 6.87
C ARG A 9 8.29 18.91 6.92
N ALA A 10 8.82 18.08 7.83
CA ALA A 10 8.35 16.71 8.02
C ALA A 10 6.87 16.66 8.41
N ALA A 11 6.43 17.53 9.32
CA ALA A 11 5.02 17.61 9.71
C ALA A 11 4.11 18.07 8.55
N ALA A 12 4.58 18.99 7.71
CA ALA A 12 3.85 19.42 6.52
C ALA A 12 3.77 18.32 5.45
N GLU A 13 4.87 17.59 5.23
CA GLU A 13 4.92 16.42 4.34
C GLU A 13 3.96 15.32 4.82
N GLU A 14 4.00 14.99 6.13
CA GLU A 14 3.09 14.02 6.74
C GLU A 14 1.63 14.43 6.56
N LYS A 15 1.30 15.69 6.92
CA LYS A 15 -0.05 16.23 6.73
C LYS A 15 -0.50 16.13 5.27
N SER A 16 0.40 16.41 4.32
CA SER A 16 0.09 16.31 2.89
C SER A 16 -0.15 14.87 2.46
N ALA A 17 0.63 13.91 2.96
CA ALA A 17 0.48 12.50 2.62
C ALA A 17 -0.88 11.93 3.05
N PHE A 18 -1.42 12.40 4.19
CA PHE A 18 -2.71 11.97 4.72
C PHE A 18 -3.87 12.94 4.41
N ALA A 19 -3.67 13.94 3.56
CA ALA A 19 -4.67 14.97 3.28
C ALA A 19 -5.86 14.48 2.43
N HIS A 20 -5.69 13.36 1.72
CA HIS A 20 -6.70 12.83 0.80
C HIS A 20 -7.52 11.71 1.45
N PRO A 21 -8.86 11.72 1.28
CA PRO A 21 -9.69 10.63 1.78
C PRO A 21 -9.35 9.32 1.04
N PRO A 22 -9.32 8.17 1.73
CA PRO A 22 -9.10 6.88 1.09
C PRO A 22 -10.10 6.62 -0.04
N VAL A 23 -9.65 5.92 -1.08
CA VAL A 23 -10.48 5.48 -2.21
C VAL A 23 -10.51 3.97 -2.20
N ASP A 24 -11.71 3.38 -2.23
CA ASP A 24 -11.83 1.93 -2.22
C ASP A 24 -11.34 1.30 -3.55
N PRO A 25 -10.77 0.09 -3.49
CA PRO A 25 -10.41 -0.67 -4.68
C PRO A 25 -11.62 -1.23 -5.43
N ASP A 26 -11.40 -1.67 -6.66
CA ASP A 26 -12.43 -2.40 -7.41
C ASP A 26 -12.58 -3.83 -6.86
N THR A 27 -11.47 -4.48 -6.53
CA THR A 27 -11.44 -5.79 -5.86
C THR A 27 -10.28 -5.90 -4.90
N THR A 28 -10.38 -6.82 -3.94
CA THR A 28 -9.30 -7.20 -3.03
C THR A 28 -9.16 -8.71 -3.06
N ALA A 29 -7.92 -9.20 -3.08
CA ALA A 29 -7.62 -10.62 -3.05
C ALA A 29 -6.61 -10.94 -1.94
N ALA A 30 -6.70 -12.14 -1.37
CA ALA A 30 -5.70 -12.65 -0.46
C ALA A 30 -4.56 -13.33 -1.24
N TYR A 31 -3.32 -13.16 -0.79
CA TYR A 31 -2.16 -13.92 -1.29
C TYR A 31 -1.61 -14.93 -0.27
N GLY A 32 -2.17 -14.96 0.94
CA GLY A 32 -1.79 -15.84 2.03
C GLY A 32 -2.84 -15.86 3.14
N ASP A 33 -2.54 -16.55 4.23
CA ASP A 33 -3.49 -16.81 5.32
C ASP A 33 -3.55 -15.68 6.37
N ASP A 34 -2.55 -14.80 6.41
CA ASP A 34 -2.52 -13.69 7.36
C ASP A 34 -3.55 -12.61 6.95
N PRO A 35 -4.25 -11.95 7.89
CA PRO A 35 -5.17 -10.86 7.55
C PRO A 35 -4.52 -9.69 6.80
N ASP A 36 -3.21 -9.47 6.97
CA ASP A 36 -2.45 -8.46 6.21
C ASP A 36 -1.98 -9.00 4.84
N HIS A 37 -2.20 -10.28 4.51
CA HIS A 37 -1.81 -10.85 3.22
C HIS A 37 -2.82 -10.56 2.11
N VAL A 38 -3.00 -9.28 1.80
CA VAL A 38 -3.98 -8.83 0.80
C VAL A 38 -3.39 -7.90 -0.27
N ILE A 39 -3.99 -7.93 -1.46
CA ILE A 39 -3.72 -7.01 -2.57
C ILE A 39 -5.03 -6.38 -3.01
N ASP A 40 -5.03 -5.05 -3.09
CA ASP A 40 -6.12 -4.27 -3.66
C ASP A 40 -5.85 -3.98 -5.14
N PHE A 41 -6.87 -4.13 -5.98
CA PHE A 41 -6.78 -3.92 -7.42
C PHE A 41 -7.65 -2.75 -7.89
N TRP A 42 -7.08 -1.91 -8.75
CA TRP A 42 -7.82 -0.90 -9.52
C TRP A 42 -7.68 -1.16 -11.02
N THR A 43 -8.82 -1.17 -11.69
CA THR A 43 -8.96 -1.36 -13.12
C THR A 43 -8.56 -0.07 -13.87
N PRO A 44 -7.75 -0.16 -14.94
CA PRO A 44 -7.38 1.00 -15.75
C PRO A 44 -8.63 1.67 -16.34
N ARG A 45 -8.74 3.00 -16.22
CA ARG A 45 -9.86 3.76 -16.77
C ARG A 45 -9.53 4.30 -18.17
N GLY A 46 -10.50 4.21 -19.09
CA GLY A 46 -10.43 4.86 -20.40
C GLY A 46 -9.64 4.12 -21.50
N GLY A 47 -9.24 2.85 -21.28
CA GLY A 47 -8.59 2.00 -22.28
C GLY A 47 -9.41 0.74 -22.59
N SER A 48 -9.26 0.20 -23.80
CA SER A 48 -9.97 -1.02 -24.26
C SER A 48 -9.01 -2.18 -24.60
N GLY A 49 -7.86 -2.25 -23.92
CA GLY A 49 -6.83 -3.26 -24.18
C GLY A 49 -5.85 -3.39 -23.02
N PRO A 50 -4.80 -4.23 -23.18
CA PRO A 50 -3.83 -4.51 -22.12
C PRO A 50 -3.20 -3.22 -21.58
N ALA A 51 -3.17 -3.08 -20.26
CA ALA A 51 -2.55 -1.97 -19.57
C ALA A 51 -1.27 -2.41 -18.85
N PRO A 52 -0.25 -1.53 -18.74
CA PRO A 52 0.85 -1.77 -17.82
C PRO A 52 0.34 -1.86 -16.38
N VAL A 53 0.86 -2.84 -15.64
CA VAL A 53 0.55 -3.02 -14.22
C VAL A 53 1.56 -2.24 -13.38
N VAL A 54 1.07 -1.46 -12.42
CA VAL A 54 1.87 -0.80 -11.39
C VAL A 54 1.62 -1.50 -10.05
N VAL A 55 2.69 -2.01 -9.46
CA VAL A 55 2.65 -2.56 -8.09
C VAL A 55 3.01 -1.45 -7.11
N VAL A 56 2.12 -1.17 -6.16
CA VAL A 56 2.32 -0.14 -5.13
C VAL A 56 2.61 -0.83 -3.80
N LEU A 57 3.76 -0.50 -3.22
CA LEU A 57 4.11 -0.83 -1.84
C LEU A 57 4.02 0.44 -1.01
N HIS A 58 3.18 0.45 0.02
CA HIS A 58 3.02 1.62 0.87
C HIS A 58 4.23 1.81 1.81
N GLY A 59 4.39 3.04 2.30
CA GLY A 59 5.41 3.40 3.29
C GLY A 59 4.90 3.28 4.72
N GLY A 60 5.35 4.18 5.61
CA GLY A 60 4.95 4.19 7.02
C GLY A 60 5.91 3.48 7.97
N ALA A 61 7.18 3.30 7.55
CA ALA A 61 8.23 2.66 8.33
C ALA A 61 7.81 1.29 8.91
N TRP A 62 6.98 0.55 8.16
CA TRP A 62 6.44 -0.76 8.54
C TRP A 62 5.66 -0.77 9.86
N ARG A 63 5.20 0.38 10.35
CA ARG A 63 4.48 0.50 11.63
C ARG A 63 2.99 0.20 11.43
N ALA A 64 2.39 -0.46 12.42
CA ALA A 64 0.98 -0.88 12.42
C ALA A 64 -0.03 0.17 11.90
N PRO A 65 0.06 1.46 12.30
CA PRO A 65 -0.96 2.45 11.95
C PRO A 65 -1.06 2.82 10.46
N TYR A 66 -0.07 2.45 9.65
CA TYR A 66 0.02 2.88 8.26
C TYR A 66 -0.16 1.69 7.31
N ASP A 67 -1.42 1.34 7.04
CA ASP A 67 -1.81 0.28 6.08
C ASP A 67 -1.83 0.81 4.64
N ARG A 68 -2.04 -0.05 3.64
CA ARG A 68 -2.14 0.35 2.22
C ARG A 68 -3.21 1.42 1.93
N ARG A 69 -4.22 1.61 2.79
CA ARG A 69 -5.32 2.54 2.50
C ARG A 69 -4.86 3.99 2.45
N HIS A 70 -3.80 4.37 3.16
CA HIS A 70 -3.31 5.75 3.13
C HIS A 70 -2.75 6.18 1.77
N VAL A 71 -2.26 5.25 0.94
CA VAL A 71 -1.81 5.53 -0.44
C VAL A 71 -2.85 5.18 -1.50
N SER A 72 -4.04 4.71 -1.11
CA SER A 72 -5.14 4.39 -2.05
C SER A 72 -5.55 5.54 -2.99
N PRO A 73 -5.49 6.84 -2.60
CA PRO A 73 -5.78 7.92 -3.54
C PRO A 73 -4.75 8.00 -4.68
N PHE A 74 -3.49 7.64 -4.42
CA PHE A 74 -2.46 7.56 -5.44
C PHE A 74 -2.68 6.37 -6.38
N ALA A 75 -3.06 5.20 -5.83
CA ALA A 75 -3.43 4.04 -6.63
C ALA A 75 -4.62 4.35 -7.56
N ALA A 76 -5.67 4.95 -7.02
CA ALA A 76 -6.83 5.38 -7.81
C ALA A 76 -6.45 6.42 -8.88
N PHE A 77 -5.56 7.37 -8.56
CA PHE A 77 -5.05 8.33 -9.54
C PHE A 77 -4.35 7.65 -10.72
N LEU A 78 -3.48 6.67 -10.45
CA LEU A 78 -2.80 5.90 -11.50
C LEU A 78 -3.81 5.13 -12.37
N ALA A 79 -4.84 4.54 -11.77
CA ALA A 79 -5.91 3.88 -12.51
C ALA A 79 -6.63 4.83 -13.47
N HIS A 80 -6.91 6.06 -13.03
CA HIS A 80 -7.48 7.11 -13.90
C HIS A 80 -6.51 7.58 -15.01
N ARG A 81 -5.23 7.26 -14.90
CA ARG A 81 -4.22 7.48 -15.97
C ARG A 81 -4.04 6.27 -16.88
N GLY A 82 -4.88 5.25 -16.75
CA GLY A 82 -4.88 4.08 -17.63
C GLY A 82 -3.93 2.97 -17.21
N PHE A 83 -3.41 2.99 -15.99
CA PHE A 83 -2.63 1.88 -15.41
C PHE A 83 -3.56 0.88 -14.72
N ALA A 84 -3.25 -0.41 -14.83
CA ALA A 84 -3.77 -1.38 -13.87
C ALA A 84 -2.93 -1.28 -12.60
N VAL A 85 -3.55 -1.28 -11.42
CA VAL A 85 -2.83 -1.05 -10.16
C VAL A 85 -3.08 -2.19 -9.20
N ALA A 86 -2.00 -2.71 -8.61
CA ALA A 86 -2.02 -3.69 -7.53
C ALA A 86 -1.33 -3.09 -6.30
N SER A 87 -2.09 -2.72 -5.26
CA SER A 87 -1.55 -2.19 -4.01
C SER A 87 -1.46 -3.29 -2.97
N VAL A 88 -0.23 -3.62 -2.56
CA VAL A 88 0.06 -4.73 -1.67
C VAL A 88 0.02 -4.27 -0.21
N GLU A 89 -0.63 -5.07 0.64
CA GLU A 89 -0.45 -5.07 2.08
C GLU A 89 0.53 -6.17 2.49
N TYR A 90 1.21 -5.98 3.60
CA TYR A 90 2.13 -6.97 4.18
C TYR A 90 2.06 -6.88 5.70
N ARG A 91 2.52 -7.92 6.42
CA ARG A 91 2.54 -7.84 7.89
C ARG A 91 3.38 -6.65 8.33
N ARG A 92 2.71 -5.73 9.01
CA ARG A 92 3.31 -4.57 9.66
C ARG A 92 3.73 -4.98 11.07
N GLY A 93 4.43 -4.09 11.74
CA GLY A 93 4.68 -4.27 13.16
C GLY A 93 3.42 -4.04 14.00
N ALA A 94 3.55 -4.10 15.32
CA ALA A 94 2.42 -4.06 16.23
C ALA A 94 2.35 -2.76 17.04
N THR A 95 1.12 -2.34 17.37
CA THR A 95 0.91 -1.34 18.40
C THR A 95 1.17 -1.98 19.76
N GLN A 96 1.93 -1.34 20.65
CA GLN A 96 2.13 -1.86 21.99
C GLN A 96 0.88 -1.64 22.85
N ALA A 97 0.49 -2.64 23.62
CA ALA A 97 -0.71 -2.60 24.47
C ALA A 97 -0.60 -1.59 25.63
N ASP A 98 0.62 -1.21 26.01
CA ASP A 98 0.94 -0.30 27.11
C ASP A 98 1.07 1.18 26.65
N GLY A 99 0.80 1.47 25.38
CA GLY A 99 0.91 2.83 24.82
C GLY A 99 2.34 3.26 24.49
N GLY A 100 3.31 2.33 24.50
CA GLY A 100 4.64 2.56 23.95
C GLY A 100 4.65 2.77 22.43
N ASP A 101 5.78 3.23 21.91
CA ASP A 101 5.92 3.48 20.47
C ASP A 101 5.64 2.21 19.65
N PRO A 102 4.89 2.31 18.54
CA PRO A 102 4.62 1.15 17.69
C PRO A 102 5.92 0.47 17.26
N VAL A 103 5.97 -0.85 17.44
CA VAL A 103 7.06 -1.67 16.93
C VAL A 103 6.90 -1.75 15.42
N ALA A 104 7.98 -1.54 14.67
CA ALA A 104 7.97 -1.69 13.22
C ALA A 104 7.98 -3.17 12.81
N GLY A 105 7.51 -3.44 11.60
CA GLY A 105 7.71 -4.71 10.92
C GLY A 105 9.20 -5.03 10.83
N ARG A 106 9.53 -6.32 10.80
CA ARG A 106 10.90 -6.79 10.94
C ARG A 106 11.28 -7.72 9.80
N TRP A 107 12.57 -7.82 9.57
CA TRP A 107 13.16 -8.89 8.78
C TRP A 107 13.06 -10.23 9.54
N PRO A 108 12.78 -11.36 8.87
CA PRO A 108 12.47 -11.46 7.44
C PRO A 108 10.97 -11.29 7.13
N ASP A 109 10.09 -11.29 8.14
CA ASP A 109 8.63 -11.35 7.98
C ASP A 109 8.06 -10.42 6.90
N THR A 110 8.33 -9.11 6.99
CA THR A 110 7.80 -8.13 6.02
C THR A 110 8.39 -8.32 4.61
N PHE A 111 9.64 -8.79 4.52
CA PHE A 111 10.28 -9.07 3.23
C PHE A 111 9.67 -10.32 2.57
N ASP A 112 9.51 -11.39 3.34
CA ASP A 112 8.93 -12.65 2.87
C ASP A 112 7.49 -12.43 2.39
N ASP A 113 6.72 -11.57 3.05
CA ASP A 113 5.37 -11.20 2.63
C ASP A 113 5.35 -10.47 1.29
N VAL A 114 6.23 -9.49 1.10
CA VAL A 114 6.35 -8.76 -0.19
C VAL A 114 6.78 -9.72 -1.30
N ALA A 115 7.71 -10.64 -1.02
CA ALA A 115 8.12 -11.66 -1.99
C ALA A 115 6.95 -12.59 -2.36
N ALA A 116 6.22 -13.09 -1.36
CA ALA A 116 5.04 -13.94 -1.57
C ALA A 116 3.94 -13.23 -2.37
N ALA A 117 3.67 -11.95 -2.08
CA ALA A 117 2.72 -11.14 -2.83
C ALA A 117 3.14 -11.01 -4.31
N VAL A 118 4.42 -10.73 -4.57
CA VAL A 118 4.95 -10.59 -5.93
C VAL A 118 4.90 -11.92 -6.70
N ASP A 119 5.15 -13.04 -6.05
CA ASP A 119 5.03 -14.38 -6.65
C ASP A 119 3.57 -14.72 -7.00
N ALA A 120 2.60 -14.26 -6.19
CA ALA A 120 1.17 -14.48 -6.42
C ALA A 120 0.58 -13.57 -7.51
N LEU A 121 1.16 -12.39 -7.75
CA LEU A 121 0.63 -11.37 -8.65
C LEU A 121 0.24 -11.88 -10.05
N PRO A 122 1.04 -12.69 -10.77
CA PRO A 122 0.67 -13.11 -12.11
C PRO A 122 -0.66 -13.86 -12.18
N ALA A 123 -0.97 -14.68 -11.18
CA ALA A 123 -2.24 -15.40 -11.10
C ALA A 123 -3.39 -14.45 -10.74
N LEU A 124 -3.20 -13.65 -9.70
CA LEU A 124 -4.23 -12.73 -9.21
C LEU A 124 -4.55 -11.62 -10.24
N ILE A 125 -3.57 -11.11 -10.98
CA ILE A 125 -3.79 -10.14 -12.06
C ILE A 125 -4.73 -10.70 -13.12
N ARG A 126 -4.58 -11.98 -13.52
CA ARG A 126 -5.46 -12.61 -14.51
C ARG A 126 -6.90 -12.81 -14.01
N GLU A 127 -7.09 -12.85 -12.70
CA GLU A 127 -8.40 -13.03 -12.07
C GLU A 127 -9.10 -11.69 -11.81
N HIS A 128 -8.35 -10.67 -11.41
CA HIS A 128 -8.89 -9.43 -10.85
C HIS A 128 -8.77 -8.21 -11.77
N LEU A 129 -8.01 -8.30 -12.87
CA LEU A 129 -7.83 -7.21 -13.83
C LEU A 129 -8.22 -7.67 -15.25
N PRO A 130 -8.75 -6.75 -16.09
CA PRO A 130 -9.15 -7.06 -17.46
C PRO A 130 -7.97 -7.27 -18.42
#